data_AF-A0A497ASG9-F1
#
_entry.id   AF-A0A497ASG9-F1
#
_cell.length_a   1.000
_cell.length_b   1.000
_cell.length_c   1.000
_cell.angle_alpha   90.00
_cell.angle_beta   90.00
_cell.angle_gamma   90.00
#
_symmetry.space_group_name_H-M   'P 1'
#
loop_
_entity.id
_entity.type
_entity.pdbx_description
1 polymer ?
#
loop_
_entity_poly.entity_id
_entity_poly.type
_entity_poly.pdbx_seq_one_letter_code
_entity_poly.pdbx_strand_id
1 'polypeptide(L)' 'MIRDREYWEQWERERQRREAPDFARNLRLVEALAEEAKALGVWERKDPLEGIEVKIHLAKVVNSISG' A
#
# COMPACT_ATOMS: atom_id res chain seq x y z
N MET A 1 16.96 -0.61 -16.25
CA MET A 1 16.15 -0.79 -17.47
C MET A 1 15.97 -2.30 -17.68
N ILE A 2 14.73 -2.78 -17.71
CA ILE A 2 14.43 -4.21 -17.91
C ILE A 2 14.66 -4.52 -19.39
N ARG A 3 15.48 -5.54 -19.67
CA ARG A 3 15.95 -5.88 -21.03
C ARG A 3 14.90 -6.63 -21.85
N ASP A 4 14.09 -7.44 -21.19
CA ASP A 4 13.02 -8.22 -21.80
C ASP A 4 11.75 -8.02 -20.96
N ARG A 5 10.87 -7.17 -21.51
CA ARG A 5 9.65 -6.76 -20.82
C ARG A 5 8.59 -7.86 -20.82
N GLU A 6 8.46 -8.63 -21.90
CA GLU A 6 7.45 -9.68 -21.99
C GLU A 6 7.76 -10.83 -21.03
N TYR A 7 9.03 -11.23 -20.96
CA TYR A 7 9.49 -12.21 -19.99
C TYR A 7 9.18 -11.75 -18.55
N TRP A 8 9.47 -10.49 -18.24
CA TRP A 8 9.21 -9.93 -16.91
C TRP A 8 7.72 -9.92 -16.57
N GLU A 9 6.87 -9.45 -17.48
CA GLU A 9 5.41 -9.44 -17.27
C GLU A 9 4.82 -10.86 -17.15
N GLN A 10 5.37 -11.85 -17.85
CA GLN A 10 4.96 -13.25 -17.69
C GLN A 10 5.40 -13.81 -16.34
N TRP A 11 6.65 -13.60 -15.95
CA TRP A 11 7.17 -14.01 -14.65
C TRP A 11 6.38 -13.41 -13.49
N GLU A 12 6.03 -12.13 -13.56
CA GLU A 12 5.32 -11.42 -12.51
C GLU A 12 3.88 -11.93 -12.37
N ARG A 13 3.21 -12.23 -13.50
CA ARG A 13 1.90 -12.90 -13.51
C ARG A 13 1.97 -14.31 -12.90
N GLU A 14 3.01 -15.09 -13.23
CA GLU A 14 3.20 -16.42 -12.65
C GLU A 14 3.51 -16.37 -11.15
N ARG A 15 4.33 -15.43 -10.71
CA ARG A 15 4.63 -15.20 -9.29
C ARG A 15 3.39 -14.82 -8.52
N GLN A 16 2.59 -13.89 -9.01
CA GLN A 16 1.31 -13.51 -8.38
C GLN A 16 0.32 -14.67 -8.27
N ARG A 17 0.31 -15.59 -9.25
CA ARG A 17 -0.53 -16.81 -9.20
C ARG A 17 -0.04 -17.83 -8.18
N ARG A 18 1.28 -17.98 -8.01
CA ARG A 18 1.88 -18.95 -7.07
C ARG A 18 1.93 -18.42 -5.63
N GLU A 19 2.09 -17.12 -5.46
CA GLU A 19 2.16 -16.40 -4.19
C GLU A 19 1.04 -15.37 -4.13
N ALA A 20 -0.21 -15.85 -4.11
CA ALA A 20 -1.35 -14.96 -3.92
C ALA A 20 -1.13 -14.14 -2.65
N PRO A 21 -1.22 -12.80 -2.69
CA PRO A 21 -1.02 -11.98 -1.51
C PRO A 21 -2.03 -12.36 -0.42
N ASP A 22 -1.52 -12.75 0.75
CA ASP A 22 -2.36 -12.90 1.93
C ASP A 22 -2.66 -11.50 2.47
N PHE A 23 -3.82 -10.96 2.06
CA PHE A 23 -4.28 -9.63 2.44
C PHE A 23 -4.29 -9.44 3.96
N ALA A 24 -4.78 -10.44 4.71
CA ALA A 24 -4.89 -10.35 6.16
C ALA A 24 -3.51 -10.32 6.82
N ARG A 25 -2.57 -11.14 6.35
CA ARG A 25 -1.18 -11.10 6.82
C ARG A 25 -0.50 -9.77 6.49
N ASN A 26 -0.68 -9.28 5.27
CA ASN A 26 -0.07 -8.03 4.83
C ASN A 26 -0.62 -6.83 5.61
N LEU A 27 -1.93 -6.81 5.88
CA LEU A 27 -2.55 -5.78 6.69
C LEU A 27 -2.00 -5.76 8.12
N ARG A 28 -1.89 -6.94 8.76
CA ARG A 28 -1.25 -7.06 10.09
C ARG A 28 0.19 -6.56 10.11
N LEU A 29 0.96 -6.82 9.05
CA LEU A 29 2.33 -6.29 8.93
C LEU A 29 2.35 -4.77 8.85
N VAL A 30 1.47 -4.18 8.03
CA VAL A 30 1.34 -2.72 7.90
C VAL A 30 0.94 -2.10 9.23
N GLU A 31 -0.03 -2.68 9.93
CA GLU A 31 -0.47 -2.21 11.26
C GLU A 31 0.65 -2.29 12.30
N ALA A 32 1.40 -3.39 12.35
CA ALA A 32 2.53 -3.53 13.27
C ALA A 32 3.63 -2.50 13.01
N LEU A 33 3.96 -2.24 11.73
CA LEU A 33 4.91 -1.20 11.34
C LEU A 33 4.39 0.20 11.67
N ALA A 34 3.08 0.41 11.56
CA ALA A 34 2.42 1.66 11.94
C ALA A 34 2.60 1.95 13.44
N GLU A 35 2.35 0.96 14.28
CA GLU A 35 2.54 1.11 15.74
C GLU A 35 4.01 1.31 16.12
N GLU A 36 4.94 0.59 15.48
CA GLU A 36 6.38 0.76 15.72
C GLU A 36 6.85 2.18 15.38
N ALA A 37 6.47 2.71 14.22
CA ALA A 37 6.88 4.06 13.83
C ALA A 37 6.18 5.17 14.65
N LYS A 38 5.02 4.91 15.26
CA LYS A 38 4.46 5.77 16.31
C LYS A 38 5.31 5.71 17.58
N ALA A 39 5.68 4.51 18.04
CA ALA A 39 6.50 4.31 19.24
C ALA A 39 7.89 4.98 19.12
N LEU A 40 8.44 4.98 17.90
CA LEU A 40 9.69 5.66 17.56
C LEU A 40 9.54 7.19 17.38
N GLY A 41 8.33 7.74 17.48
CA GLY A 41 8.06 9.18 17.33
C GLY A 41 8.24 9.72 15.90
N VAL A 42 8.50 8.86 14.91
CA VAL A 42 8.76 9.27 13.53
C VAL A 42 7.49 9.70 12.81
N TRP A 43 6.33 9.22 13.28
CA TRP A 43 5.01 9.53 12.70
C TRP A 43 4.27 10.68 13.39
N GLU A 44 4.91 11.39 14.33
CA GLU A 44 4.36 12.62 14.90
C GLU A 44 4.23 13.68 13.79
N ARG A 45 3.01 13.82 13.24
CA ARG A 45 2.72 14.84 12.24
C ARG A 45 2.80 16.21 12.90
N LYS A 46 3.80 17.00 12.50
CA LYS A 46 3.94 18.39 12.93
C LYS A 46 2.80 19.26 12.43
N ASP A 47 2.26 18.92 11.26
CA ASP A 47 1.10 19.57 10.67
C ASP A 47 -0.09 18.57 10.59
N PRO A 48 -1.22 18.85 11.27
CA PRO A 48 -2.41 18.01 11.18
C PRO A 48 -2.94 17.91 9.75
N LEU A 49 -2.73 18.92 8.90
CA LEU A 49 -3.19 18.90 7.51
C LEU A 49 -2.28 18.09 6.60
N GLU A 50 -0.97 18.01 6.83
CA GLU A 50 0.05 17.35 5.97
C GLU A 50 -0.52 16.48 4.82
N GLY A 51 -0.59 15.15 4.81
CA GLY A 51 -1.16 14.40 3.66
C GLY A 51 -2.69 14.49 3.37
N ILE A 52 -3.40 15.61 3.63
CA ILE A 52 -4.88 15.68 3.51
C ILE A 52 -5.41 15.54 2.08
N GLU A 53 -4.73 16.08 1.08
CA GLU A 53 -5.16 15.97 -0.32
C GLU A 53 -5.21 14.51 -0.79
N VAL A 54 -4.23 13.70 -0.36
CA VAL A 54 -4.19 12.26 -0.62
C VAL A 54 -5.37 11.55 0.05
N LYS A 55 -5.72 11.94 1.28
CA LYS A 55 -6.88 11.40 2.00
C LYS A 55 -8.20 11.75 1.31
N ILE A 56 -8.35 13.00 0.86
CA ILE A 56 -9.52 13.47 0.10
C ILE A 56 -9.65 12.70 -1.22
N HIS A 57 -8.54 12.54 -1.95
CA HIS A 57 -8.53 11.78 -3.20
C HIS A 57 -8.92 10.32 -2.97
N LEU A 58 -8.33 9.65 -1.98
CA LEU A 58 -8.66 8.27 -1.62
C LEU A 58 -10.14 8.12 -1.26
N ALA A 59 -10.69 9.02 -0.44
CA ALA A 59 -12.10 9.01 -0.07
C ALA A 59 -13.02 9.14 -1.29
N LYS A 60 -12.69 10.02 -2.25
CA LYS A 60 -13.44 10.13 -3.51
C LYS A 60 -13.42 8.84 -4.31
N VAL A 61 -12.26 8.19 -4.44
CA VAL A 61 -12.12 6.91 -5.17
C VAL A 61 -12.96 5.82 -4.51
N VAL A 62 -12.83 5.64 -3.18
CA VAL A 62 -13.61 4.62 -2.44
C VAL A 62 -15.11 4.85 -2.60
N ASN A 63 -15.57 6.09 -2.47
CA ASN A 63 -16.99 6.43 -2.64
C ASN A 63 -17.48 6.17 -4.07
N SER A 64 -16.62 6.24 -5.09
CA SER A 64 -17.00 5.99 -6.48
C SER A 64 -17.18 4.52 -6.85
N ILE A 65 -16.59 3.60 -6.07
CA ILE A 65 -16.65 2.14 -6.32
C ILE A 65 -17.50 1.39 -5.31
N SER A 66 -17.97 2.08 -4.26
CA SER A 66 -18.81 1.50 -3.20
C SER A 66 -20.31 1.80 -3.39
N GLY A 67 -20.68 2.39 -4.54
CA GLY A 67 -22.05 2.77 -4.91
C GLY A 67 -22.70 1.82 -5.90
#